data_AF-A0A370GXZ1-F1
#
_entry.id   AF-A0A370GXZ1-F1
#
_cell.length_a   1.000
_cell.length_b   1.000
_cell.length_c   1.000
_cell.angle_alpha   90.00
_cell.angle_beta   90.00
_cell.angle_gamma   90.00
#
_symmetry.space_group_name_H-M   'P 1'
#
loop_
_entity.id
_entity.type
_entity.pdbx_description
1 polymer ?
#
loop_
_entity_poly.entity_id
_entity_poly.type
_entity_poly.pdbx_seq_one_letter_code
_entity_poly.pdbx_strand_id
1 'polypeptide(L)'
;MGSYISSMSTGFAGVEVEYWPERRTDWGSVVDPGVLVRLKTEAGHATMGLSIEDARAIAEALPQVLMLHDAAVRLAADCAVDEAVSAAVDGVGKAA
;
A
#
# COMPACT_ATOMS: atom_id res chain seq x y z
N MET A 1 -6.02 22.62 0.14
CA MET A 1 -5.64 22.15 -1.20
C MET A 1 -4.63 21.03 -0.99
N GLY A 2 -4.98 19.78 -1.28
CA GLY A 2 -4.12 18.63 -1.00
C GLY A 2 -3.21 18.31 -2.17
N SER A 3 -1.99 17.86 -1.88
CA SER A 3 -1.11 17.25 -2.89
C SER A 3 -1.57 15.82 -3.14
N TYR A 4 -1.69 15.39 -4.39
CA TYR A 4 -1.96 14.00 -4.76
C TYR A 4 -0.95 13.52 -5.81
N ILE A 5 -0.50 12.27 -5.67
CA ILE A 5 0.28 11.58 -6.68
C ILE A 5 -0.43 10.27 -7.01
N SER A 6 -0.62 9.99 -8.29
CA SER A 6 -1.20 8.74 -8.76
C SER A 6 -0.35 8.23 -9.92
N SER A 7 0.05 6.97 -9.85
CA SER A 7 0.76 6.27 -10.91
C SER A 7 0.06 4.93 -11.11
N MET A 8 -0.27 4.61 -12.34
CA MET A 8 -0.81 3.31 -12.73
C MET A 8 0.28 2.55 -13.45
N SER A 9 0.56 1.34 -12.98
CA SER A 9 1.55 0.46 -13.59
C SER A 9 1.03 -0.97 -13.60
N THR A 10 1.35 -1.72 -14.65
CA THR A 10 1.02 -3.13 -14.81
C THR A 10 2.30 -3.97 -14.70
N GLY A 11 2.15 -5.26 -14.37
CA GLY A 11 3.30 -6.16 -14.21
C GLY A 11 4.14 -5.83 -12.98
N PHE A 12 3.50 -5.72 -11.81
CA PHE A 12 4.18 -5.45 -10.55
C PHE A 12 5.21 -6.55 -10.23
N ALA A 13 6.46 -6.15 -10.03
CA ALA A 13 7.57 -7.05 -9.77
C ALA A 13 8.15 -6.90 -8.36
N GLY A 14 7.76 -5.85 -7.62
CA GLY A 14 8.16 -5.66 -6.22
C GLY A 14 8.35 -4.21 -5.80
N VAL A 15 8.77 -4.03 -4.55
CA VAL A 15 9.14 -2.73 -3.96
C VAL A 15 10.59 -2.80 -3.50
N GLU A 16 11.35 -1.75 -3.79
CA GLU A 16 12.69 -1.54 -3.26
C GLU A 16 12.75 -0.21 -2.52
N VAL A 17 13.48 -0.18 -1.40
CA VAL A 17 13.64 1.01 -0.57
C VAL A 17 15.13 1.23 -0.32
N GLU A 18 15.60 2.45 -0.56
CA GLU A 18 17.00 2.82 -0.44
C GLU A 18 17.13 4.15 0.33
N TYR A 19 18.06 4.23 1.28
CA TYR A 19 18.47 5.50 1.86
C TYR A 19 19.43 6.22 0.92
N TRP A 20 19.16 7.49 0.61
CA TRP A 20 20.12 8.34 -0.10
C TRP A 20 20.72 9.39 0.85
N PRO A 21 22.05 9.54 0.90
CA PRO A 21 22.68 10.58 1.71
C PRO A 21 22.51 11.95 1.05
N GLU A 22 22.76 12.99 1.85
CA GLU A 22 22.91 14.35 1.33
C GLU A 22 23.92 14.37 0.18
N ARG A 23 23.59 15.05 -0.91
CA ARG A 23 24.48 15.15 -2.06
C ARG A 23 24.39 16.49 -2.74
N ARG A 24 25.50 16.93 -3.29
CA ARG A 24 25.54 18.11 -4.15
C ARG A 24 25.27 17.70 -5.59
N THR A 25 24.40 18.44 -6.25
CA THR A 25 24.14 18.28 -7.68
C THR A 25 25.22 18.98 -8.51
N ASP A 26 25.36 18.58 -9.77
CA ASP A 26 26.27 19.20 -10.72
C ASP A 26 25.97 20.70 -10.95
N TRP A 27 24.75 21.14 -10.63
CA TRP A 27 24.31 22.53 -10.69
C TRP A 27 24.56 23.32 -9.39
N GLY A 28 25.25 22.73 -8.41
CA GLY A 28 25.65 23.38 -7.17
C GLY A 28 24.62 23.35 -6.04
N SER A 29 23.37 22.95 -6.33
CA SER A 29 22.31 22.75 -5.33
C SER A 29 22.62 21.56 -4.42
N VAL A 30 22.27 21.67 -3.15
CA VAL A 30 22.30 20.57 -2.19
C VAL A 30 20.94 19.87 -2.20
N VAL A 31 20.97 18.54 -2.26
CA VAL A 31 19.80 17.68 -2.10
C VAL A 31 19.91 17.05 -0.73
N ASP A 32 18.90 17.31 0.09
CA ASP A 32 18.79 16.79 1.46
C ASP A 32 18.69 15.25 1.46
N PRO A 33 19.11 14.58 2.55
CA PRO A 33 18.96 13.14 2.69
C PRO A 33 17.49 12.73 2.75
N GLY A 34 17.22 11.46 2.50
CA GLY A 34 15.84 10.96 2.41
C GLY A 34 15.76 9.46 2.10
N VAL A 35 14.60 9.04 1.63
CA VAL A 35 14.33 7.65 1.25
C VAL A 35 13.80 7.60 -0.17
N LEU A 36 14.36 6.71 -0.97
CA LEU A 36 13.89 6.43 -2.32
C LEU A 36 13.10 5.13 -2.31
N VAL A 37 11.83 5.20 -2.68
CA VAL A 37 10.97 4.04 -2.87
C VAL A 37 10.80 3.80 -4.37
N ARG A 38 11.22 2.62 -4.83
CA ARG A 38 11.08 2.17 -6.22
C ARG A 38 10.01 1.09 -6.31
N LEU A 39 8.94 1.37 -7.05
CA LEU A 39 7.96 0.37 -7.46
C LEU A 39 8.45 -0.25 -8.77
N LYS A 40 8.88 -1.51 -8.71
CA LYS A 40 9.40 -2.24 -9.87
C LYS A 40 8.26 -2.81 -10.69
N THR A 41 8.34 -2.64 -12.00
CA THR A 41 7.46 -3.30 -12.95
C THR A 41 8.25 -4.00 -14.05
N GLU A 42 7.59 -4.87 -14.79
CA GLU A 42 8.19 -5.53 -15.97
C GLU A 42 8.66 -4.52 -17.03
N ALA A 43 8.01 -3.36 -17.12
CA ALA A 43 8.33 -2.31 -18.07
C ALA A 43 9.33 -1.25 -17.55
N GLY A 44 9.70 -1.28 -16.27
CA GLY A 44 10.58 -0.27 -15.67
C GLY A 44 10.37 -0.09 -14.16
N HIS A 45 10.39 1.17 -13.70
CA HIS A 45 10.11 1.47 -12.30
C HIS A 45 9.54 2.88 -12.13
N ALA A 46 8.62 3.02 -11.16
CA ALA A 46 8.20 4.33 -10.66
C ALA A 46 8.99 4.64 -9.39
N THR A 47 9.49 5.87 -9.28
CA THR A 47 10.32 6.30 -8.15
C THR A 47 9.62 7.38 -7.36
N MET A 48 9.57 7.22 -6.04
CA MET A 48 9.08 8.22 -5.10
C MET A 48 10.20 8.55 -4.11
N GLY A 49 10.61 9.81 -4.08
CA GLY A 49 11.51 10.34 -3.05
C GLY A 49 10.71 10.85 -1.86
N LEU A 50 11.14 10.51 -0.66
CA LEU A 50 10.59 10.97 0.61
C LEU A 50 11.66 11.68 1.41
N SER A 51 11.28 12.74 2.12
CA SER A 51 12.10 13.28 3.21
C SER A 51 12.23 12.24 4.33
N ILE A 52 13.23 12.38 5.19
CA ILE A 52 13.37 11.49 6.35
C ILE A 52 12.19 11.65 7.31
N GLU A 53 11.69 12.87 7.45
CA GLU A 53 10.54 13.22 8.28
C GLU A 53 9.27 12.53 7.79
N ASP A 54 8.98 12.63 6.48
CA ASP A 54 7.81 11.98 5.89
C ASP A 54 7.94 10.46 5.94
N ALA A 55 9.13 9.92 5.69
CA ALA A 55 9.38 8.48 5.78
C ALA A 55 9.12 7.95 7.20
N ARG A 56 9.51 8.70 8.25
CA ARG A 56 9.20 8.36 9.65
C ARG A 56 7.70 8.44 9.93
N ALA A 57 7.04 9.50 9.51
CA ALA A 57 5.60 9.66 9.69
C ALA A 57 4.82 8.51 9.03
N ILE A 58 5.23 8.09 7.83
CA ILE A 58 4.65 6.93 7.15
C ILE A 58 4.94 5.65 7.93
N ALA A 59 6.18 5.44 8.38
CA ALA A 59 6.55 4.23 9.13
C ALA A 59 5.77 4.09 10.45
N GLU A 60 5.44 5.20 11.11
CA GLU A 60 4.62 5.23 12.33
C GLU A 60 3.14 4.94 12.06
N ALA A 61 2.57 5.48 10.98
CA ALA A 61 1.15 5.34 10.67
C ALA A 61 0.79 4.03 9.94
N LEU A 62 1.70 3.51 9.11
CA LEU A 62 1.42 2.38 8.21
C LEU A 62 0.95 1.10 8.93
N PRO A 63 1.55 0.66 10.05
CA PRO A 63 1.11 -0.56 10.73
C PRO A 63 -0.36 -0.50 11.17
N GLN A 64 -0.83 0.65 11.64
CA GLN A 64 -2.22 0.83 12.05
C GLN A 64 -3.17 0.70 10.85
N VAL A 65 -2.81 1.30 9.71
CA VAL A 65 -3.60 1.20 8.48
C VAL A 65 -3.69 -0.25 7.99
N LEU A 66 -2.58 -0.99 8.03
CA LEU A 66 -2.56 -2.41 7.65
C LEU A 66 -3.44 -3.25 8.58
N MET A 67 -3.38 -3.02 9.90
CA MET A 67 -4.25 -3.71 10.86
C MET A 67 -5.74 -3.45 10.59
N LEU A 68 -6.11 -2.21 10.28
CA LEU A 68 -7.50 -1.87 9.93
C LEU A 68 -7.94 -2.58 8.64
N HIS A 69 -7.06 -2.68 7.65
CA HIS A 69 -7.32 -3.43 6.43
C HIS A 69 -7.56 -4.92 6.72
N ASP A 70 -6.68 -5.55 7.50
CA ASP A 70 -6.77 -6.96 7.84
C ASP A 70 -8.07 -7.27 8.59
N ALA A 71 -8.47 -6.39 9.53
CA ALA A 71 -9.74 -6.51 10.24
C ALA A 71 -10.94 -6.39 9.29
N ALA A 72 -10.90 -5.45 8.33
CA ALA A 72 -11.96 -5.29 7.33
C ALA A 72 -12.06 -6.51 6.39
N VAL A 73 -10.93 -7.07 5.95
CA VAL A 73 -10.89 -8.29 5.13
C VAL A 73 -11.48 -9.47 5.88
N ARG A 74 -11.12 -9.65 7.15
CA ARG A 74 -11.68 -10.72 7.98
C ARG A 74 -13.19 -10.57 8.17
N LEU A 75 -13.66 -9.37 8.50
CA LEU A 75 -15.09 -9.10 8.67
C LEU A 75 -15.87 -9.39 7.39
N ALA A 76 -15.34 -8.98 6.23
CA ALA A 76 -15.96 -9.27 4.94
C ALA A 76 -16.05 -10.79 4.67
N ALA A 77 -15.02 -11.56 5.05
CA ALA A 77 -15.04 -13.01 4.92
C ALA A 77 -16.08 -13.65 5.85
N ASP A 78 -16.18 -13.20 7.10
CA ASP A 78 -17.14 -13.73 8.08
C ASP A 78 -18.60 -13.46 7.62
N CYS A 79 -18.91 -12.25 7.11
CA CYS A 79 -20.22 -11.94 6.56
C CYS A 79 -20.58 -12.80 5.33
N ALA A 80 -19.61 -13.07 4.45
CA ALA A 80 -19.83 -13.93 3.29
C ALA A 80 -20.13 -15.40 3.69
N VAL A 81 -19.52 -15.88 4.79
CA VAL A 81 -19.81 -17.19 5.35
C VAL A 81 -21.23 -17.23 5.93
N ASP A 82 -21.65 -16.20 6.66
CA ASP A 82 -23.01 -16.12 7.21
C ASP A 82 -24.08 -16.10 6.11
N GLU A 83 -23.84 -15.38 5.01
CA GLU A 83 -24.74 -15.38 3.84
C GLU A 83 -24.82 -16.78 3.19
N ALA A 84 -23.70 -17.49 3.07
CA ALA A 84 -23.67 -18.84 2.52
C ALA A 84 -24.37 -19.86 3.43
N VAL A 85 -24.20 -19.74 4.76
CA VAL A 85 -24.87 -20.59 5.74
C VAL A 85 -26.38 -20.34 5.74
N SER A 86 -26.81 -19.07 5.70
CA SER A 86 -28.23 -18.70 5.62
C SER A 86 -28.89 -19.29 4.35
N ALA A 87 -28.25 -19.16 3.19
CA ALA A 87 -28.74 -19.73 1.94
C ALA A 87 -28.83 -21.28 1.95
N ALA A 88 -27.91 -21.95 2.65
CA ALA A 88 -27.95 -23.41 2.80
C ALA A 88 -29.08 -23.88 3.72
N VAL A 89 -29.36 -23.15 4.81
CA VAL A 89 -30.46 -23.45 5.73
C VAL A 89 -31.83 -23.27 5.05
N ASP A 90 -31.98 -22.24 4.22
CA ASP A 90 -33.22 -21.99 3.46
C ASP A 90 -33.49 -23.06 2.37
N GLY A 91 -32.44 -23.70 1.85
CA GLY A 91 -32.56 -24.81 0.89
C GLY A 91 -33.07 -26.11 1.52
N VAL A 92 -32.82 -26.35 2.80
CA VAL A 92 -33.25 -27.57 3.51
C VAL A 92 -34.73 -27.50 3.91
N GLY A 93 -35.30 -26.31 4.09
CA GLY A 93 -36.70 -26.13 4.48
C GLY A 93 -37.75 -26.32 3.37
N LYS A 94 -37.35 -26.49 2.10
CA LYS A 94 -38.27 -26.58 0.95
C LYS A 94 -38.59 -28.01 0.50
N ALA A 95 -38.05 -29.02 1.19
CA ALA A 95 -38.28 -30.43 0.92
C ALA A 95 -38.91 -31.11 2.15
N ALA A 96 -40.12 -30.70 2.52
CA ALA A 96 -41.01 -31.42 3.43
C ALA A 96 -42.47 -31.14 3.09
#